data_AF-A0A7Y5JSD9-F1
#
_entry.id   AF-A0A7Y5JSD9-F1
#
_cell.length_a   1.000
_cell.length_b   1.000
_cell.length_c   1.000
_cell.angle_alpha   90.00
_cell.angle_beta   90.00
_cell.angle_gamma   90.00
#
_symmetry.space_group_name_H-M   'P 1'
#
loop_
_entity.id
_entity.type
_entity.pdbx_description
1 polymer ?
#
loop_
_entity_poly.entity_id
_entity_poly.type
_entity_poly.pdbx_seq_one_letter_code
_entity_poly.pdbx_strand_id
1 'polypeptide(L)'
;EAVPPPARTAAQAPATAPPHEPVPGTPAELAAEMPSSVTPGTDFTVRVRLSRAALVATPGTSHAAQTVHVDAKRPASVQVYAKHNVQVQETQPKVFGLPDSVDWAAELTFRARALDAGPVRVAVALRQGSVLAATLSLEGVAAGPTLVAPQPVTAVVHAGVDAPELEGLPCLDIVESCRVTGEQVYSYALRLVPGEPVRVFESAPVIGSAEFVQQRITEVERVVKDPDLTARQRMSQLQNTGTLLFDQFFPEDLQAYLWKHRDLVHDLIVYTDEPRVPWELVHLKPPRGKRGTKPRFLASGGMVRWQLGSFPPHRLQVRRGRARSICPVYANPMFKNDVGVVEAGYLRDRFGARPVTATPVGVERLLRGGGFDLLHFSGHGAADADDISVAKVLLRGQRRGSTVHEQYLTANDVSQNLDWTGPGVTGPLVVLNACQTGRSGELLTTVGGFAKAFLDAGASAFVSCLWSVHEEPARVFVETLYDELLRGAPMSRASARAREAARDAGDPTWLAYVVYARPDAVLEKV
;
A
#
# COMPACT_ATOMS: atom_id res chain seq x y z
N GLU A 1 -4.92 30.57 53.85
CA GLU A 1 -5.81 29.66 53.09
C GLU A 1 -5.55 29.84 51.62
N ALA A 2 -5.07 28.80 50.93
CA ALA A 2 -4.81 28.81 49.49
C ALA A 2 -5.95 28.07 48.77
N VAL A 3 -6.53 28.73 47.77
CA VAL A 3 -7.67 28.26 46.97
C VAL A 3 -7.22 27.12 46.03
N PRO A 4 -7.98 26.01 45.90
CA PRO A 4 -7.59 24.88 45.04
C PRO A 4 -7.87 25.18 43.55
N PRO A 5 -7.18 24.51 42.61
CA PRO A 5 -7.35 24.74 41.18
C PRO A 5 -8.65 24.09 40.65
N PRO A 6 -9.21 24.59 39.54
CA PRO A 6 -10.48 24.10 39.00
C PRO A 6 -10.32 22.72 38.36
N ALA A 7 -11.34 21.87 38.56
CA ALA A 7 -11.44 20.54 37.97
C ALA A 7 -11.47 20.61 36.43
N ARG A 8 -10.68 19.75 35.78
CA ARG A 8 -10.69 19.57 34.32
C ARG A 8 -12.03 18.96 33.90
N THR A 9 -12.79 19.69 33.12
CA THR A 9 -14.00 19.22 32.43
C THR A 9 -13.62 18.06 31.50
N ALA A 10 -14.28 16.92 31.68
CA ALA A 10 -14.14 15.76 30.79
C ALA A 10 -14.57 16.17 29.37
N ALA A 11 -13.67 16.01 28.40
CA ALA A 11 -13.99 16.20 26.99
C ALA A 11 -15.06 15.18 26.58
N GLN A 12 -16.24 15.66 26.18
CA GLN A 12 -17.26 14.84 25.55
C GLN A 12 -16.70 14.20 24.28
N ALA A 13 -16.86 12.88 24.15
CA ALA A 13 -16.58 12.18 22.92
C ALA A 13 -17.42 12.79 21.77
N PRO A 14 -16.84 13.02 20.58
CA PRO A 14 -17.61 13.52 19.46
C PRO A 14 -18.72 12.54 19.12
N ALA A 15 -19.95 13.05 18.99
CA ALA A 15 -21.12 12.29 18.60
C ALA A 15 -20.84 11.59 17.26
N THR A 16 -20.98 10.26 17.24
CA THR A 16 -20.92 9.46 16.02
C THR A 16 -22.04 9.91 15.08
N ALA A 17 -21.67 10.48 13.93
CA ALA A 17 -22.61 10.71 12.84
C ALA A 17 -23.29 9.37 12.46
N PRO A 18 -24.58 9.37 12.11
CA PRO A 18 -25.26 8.16 11.67
C PRO A 18 -24.52 7.56 10.45
N PRO A 19 -24.50 6.23 10.30
CA PRO A 19 -23.88 5.60 9.14
C PRO A 19 -24.58 6.10 7.88
N HIS A 20 -23.84 6.79 7.01
CA HIS A 20 -24.30 7.09 5.66
C HIS A 20 -24.49 5.77 4.93
N GLU A 21 -25.74 5.44 4.56
CA GLU A 21 -25.99 4.39 3.57
C GLU A 21 -25.24 4.77 2.28
N PRO A 22 -24.49 3.85 1.66
CA PRO A 22 -23.79 4.14 0.41
C PRO A 22 -24.82 4.54 -0.65
N VAL A 23 -24.74 5.78 -1.13
CA VAL A 23 -25.54 6.23 -2.28
C VAL A 23 -25.17 5.31 -3.44
N PRO A 24 -26.13 4.62 -4.08
CA PRO A 24 -25.83 3.77 -5.21
C PRO A 24 -25.23 4.64 -6.31
N GLY A 25 -23.99 4.34 -6.69
CA GLY A 25 -23.29 5.09 -7.72
C GLY A 25 -24.07 5.06 -9.03
N THR A 26 -24.09 6.18 -9.72
CA THR A 26 -24.67 6.26 -11.06
C THR A 26 -23.69 5.62 -12.05
N PRO A 27 -24.11 4.63 -12.85
CA PRO A 27 -23.26 4.05 -13.87
C PRO A 27 -22.91 5.11 -14.92
N ALA A 28 -21.64 5.19 -15.25
CA ALA A 28 -21.10 6.07 -16.27
C ALA A 28 -19.98 5.35 -17.01
N GLU A 29 -19.71 5.73 -18.24
CA GLU A 29 -18.53 5.25 -18.96
C GLU A 29 -17.41 6.29 -18.90
N LEU A 30 -16.30 5.87 -18.32
CA LEU A 30 -15.04 6.60 -18.35
C LEU A 30 -14.24 6.09 -19.55
N ALA A 31 -13.85 6.98 -20.45
CA ALA A 31 -12.94 6.66 -21.53
C ALA A 31 -11.72 7.58 -21.49
N ALA A 32 -10.56 7.03 -21.81
CA ALA A 32 -9.34 7.78 -22.06
C ALA A 32 -8.75 7.36 -23.39
N GLU A 33 -8.15 8.30 -24.11
CA GLU A 33 -7.46 8.02 -25.35
C GLU A 33 -6.30 8.98 -25.61
N MET A 34 -5.33 8.52 -26.38
CA MET A 34 -4.21 9.32 -26.89
C MET A 34 -3.83 8.81 -28.28
N PRO A 35 -3.09 9.57 -29.11
CA PRO A 35 -2.60 9.04 -30.39
C PRO A 35 -1.85 7.73 -30.19
N SER A 36 -2.12 6.71 -31.03
CA SER A 36 -1.43 5.41 -30.92
C SER A 36 0.04 5.51 -31.33
N SER A 37 0.38 6.50 -32.15
CA SER A 37 1.73 6.87 -32.55
C SER A 37 1.94 8.37 -32.31
N VAL A 38 3.09 8.71 -31.73
CA VAL A 38 3.50 10.09 -31.42
C VAL A 38 4.93 10.32 -31.89
N THR A 39 5.31 11.57 -32.09
CA THR A 39 6.70 11.91 -32.45
C THR A 39 7.50 12.22 -31.18
N PRO A 40 8.69 11.62 -30.98
CA PRO A 40 9.58 11.98 -29.88
C PRO A 40 9.82 13.49 -29.80
N GLY A 41 9.83 14.05 -28.59
CA GLY A 41 10.03 15.47 -28.33
C GLY A 41 8.82 16.37 -28.64
N THR A 42 7.74 15.83 -29.21
CA THR A 42 6.51 16.60 -29.50
C THR A 42 5.43 16.40 -28.44
N ASP A 43 4.66 17.45 -28.20
CA ASP A 43 3.47 17.37 -27.35
C ASP A 43 2.34 16.64 -28.09
N PHE A 44 1.63 15.80 -27.36
CA PHE A 44 0.40 15.14 -27.78
C PHE A 44 -0.68 15.31 -26.69
N THR A 45 -1.93 15.04 -27.08
CA THR A 45 -3.07 15.18 -26.18
C THR A 45 -3.51 13.83 -25.65
N VAL A 46 -3.65 13.73 -24.32
CA VAL A 46 -4.41 12.69 -23.64
C VAL A 46 -5.81 13.26 -23.38
N ARG A 47 -6.83 12.60 -23.93
CA ARG A 47 -8.23 13.01 -23.82
C ARG A 47 -8.97 12.07 -22.88
N VAL A 48 -9.71 12.62 -21.95
CA VAL A 48 -10.49 11.87 -20.95
C VAL A 48 -11.94 12.32 -21.03
N ARG A 49 -12.84 11.36 -21.13
CA ARG A 49 -14.28 11.58 -21.31
C ARG A 49 -15.07 10.82 -20.25
N LEU A 50 -16.15 11.42 -19.76
CA LEU A 50 -17.13 10.76 -18.89
C LEU A 50 -18.53 10.98 -19.45
N SER A 51 -19.27 9.89 -19.66
CA SER A 51 -20.62 9.91 -20.26
C SER A 51 -21.56 8.93 -19.57
N ARG A 52 -22.88 9.13 -19.70
CA ARG A 52 -23.90 8.12 -19.34
C ARG A 52 -24.13 7.09 -20.45
N ALA A 53 -23.62 7.34 -21.65
CA ALA A 53 -23.73 6.47 -22.81
C ALA A 53 -22.35 5.94 -23.25
N ALA A 54 -22.39 4.95 -24.14
CA ALA A 54 -21.19 4.35 -24.69
C ALA A 54 -20.35 5.38 -25.49
N LEU A 55 -19.03 5.34 -25.32
CA LEU A 55 -18.02 6.22 -25.88
C LEU A 55 -17.22 5.42 -26.90
N VAL A 56 -17.23 5.92 -28.12
CA VAL A 56 -16.52 5.29 -29.24
C VAL A 56 -15.09 5.81 -29.29
N ALA A 57 -14.16 4.89 -29.56
CA ALA A 57 -12.75 5.19 -29.79
C ALA A 57 -12.57 6.03 -31.06
N THR A 58 -11.65 6.99 -31.01
CA THR A 58 -11.28 7.77 -32.20
C THR A 58 -10.30 6.99 -33.07
N PRO A 59 -10.49 6.91 -34.41
CA PRO A 59 -9.53 6.25 -35.29
C PRO A 59 -8.10 6.79 -35.12
N GLY A 60 -7.11 5.90 -35.07
CA GLY A 60 -5.70 6.27 -34.87
C GLY A 60 -5.31 6.58 -33.42
N THR A 61 -6.20 6.33 -32.45
CA THR A 61 -5.90 6.46 -31.02
C THR A 61 -5.73 5.11 -30.35
N SER A 62 -4.88 5.10 -29.32
CA SER A 62 -4.94 4.12 -28.24
C SER A 62 -6.08 4.52 -27.31
N HIS A 63 -7.00 3.59 -27.03
CA HIS A 63 -8.24 3.87 -26.32
C HIS A 63 -8.52 2.82 -25.25
N ALA A 64 -8.86 3.28 -24.05
CA ALA A 64 -9.35 2.48 -22.94
C ALA A 64 -10.70 3.06 -22.51
N ALA A 65 -11.70 2.20 -22.30
CA ALA A 65 -12.95 2.61 -21.68
C ALA A 65 -13.41 1.57 -20.67
N GLN A 66 -14.11 2.02 -19.63
CA GLN A 66 -14.85 1.13 -18.78
C GLN A 66 -16.02 1.81 -18.05
N THR A 67 -17.03 1.00 -17.71
CA THR A 67 -18.10 1.37 -16.81
C THR A 67 -17.58 1.59 -15.39
N VAL A 68 -17.74 2.80 -14.90
CA VAL A 68 -17.48 3.22 -13.51
C VAL A 68 -18.80 3.58 -12.84
N HIS A 69 -18.80 3.59 -11.52
CA HIS A 69 -19.92 4.07 -10.72
C HIS A 69 -19.48 5.33 -10.00
N VAL A 70 -20.18 6.44 -10.22
CA VAL A 70 -19.85 7.75 -9.63
C VAL A 70 -21.06 8.39 -8.96
N ASP A 71 -20.85 9.19 -7.91
CA ASP A 71 -21.89 10.08 -7.42
C ASP A 71 -22.13 11.22 -8.43
N ALA A 72 -23.29 11.19 -9.10
CA ALA A 72 -23.66 12.17 -10.13
C ALA A 72 -23.76 13.61 -9.61
N LYS A 73 -23.97 13.81 -8.30
CA LYS A 73 -24.11 15.14 -7.70
C LYS A 73 -22.77 15.77 -7.34
N ARG A 74 -21.68 14.99 -7.40
CA ARG A 74 -20.36 15.42 -6.97
C ARG A 74 -19.40 15.50 -8.16
N PRO A 75 -18.53 16.52 -8.19
CA PRO A 75 -17.47 16.58 -9.19
C PRO A 75 -16.52 15.38 -9.05
N ALA A 76 -16.04 14.89 -10.18
CA ALA A 76 -14.95 13.94 -10.25
C ALA A 76 -13.67 14.63 -10.75
N SER A 77 -12.55 14.35 -10.10
CA SER A 77 -11.24 14.87 -10.50
C SER A 77 -10.47 13.82 -11.30
N VAL A 78 -9.80 14.26 -12.35
CA VAL A 78 -8.94 13.46 -13.21
C VAL A 78 -7.51 13.97 -13.11
N GLN A 79 -6.57 13.05 -12.93
CA GLN A 79 -5.14 13.31 -13.03
C GLN A 79 -4.50 12.34 -14.02
N VAL A 80 -3.54 12.82 -14.79
CA VAL A 80 -2.74 11.99 -15.71
C VAL A 80 -1.33 11.87 -15.17
N TYR A 81 -0.85 10.65 -15.05
CA TYR A 81 0.51 10.34 -14.61
C TYR A 81 1.34 9.77 -15.76
N ALA A 82 2.60 10.16 -15.81
CA ALA A 82 3.58 9.51 -16.65
C ALA A 82 3.89 8.10 -16.08
N LYS A 83 4.04 7.10 -16.95
CA LYS A 83 4.46 5.74 -16.55
C LYS A 83 5.71 5.28 -17.28
N HIS A 84 5.81 5.53 -18.58
CA HIS A 84 6.97 5.15 -19.36
C HIS A 84 7.21 6.10 -20.53
N ASN A 85 8.46 6.55 -20.69
CA ASN A 85 8.92 7.33 -21.84
C ASN A 85 8.07 8.59 -22.15
N VAL A 86 7.53 9.22 -21.11
CA VAL A 86 6.61 10.36 -21.26
C VAL A 86 6.78 11.33 -20.11
N GLN A 87 6.56 12.60 -20.41
CA GLN A 87 6.40 13.66 -19.42
C GLN A 87 5.02 14.28 -19.56
N VAL A 88 4.25 14.31 -18.48
CA VAL A 88 2.96 15.00 -18.44
C VAL A 88 3.23 16.48 -18.15
N GLN A 89 2.80 17.37 -19.06
CA GLN A 89 3.01 18.81 -18.93
C GLN A 89 1.97 19.47 -18.02
N GLU A 90 0.79 18.85 -17.92
CA GLU A 90 -0.34 19.34 -17.13
C GLU A 90 -0.66 18.37 -15.99
N THR A 91 0.09 18.49 -14.90
CA THR A 91 0.03 17.54 -13.77
C THR A 91 -1.05 17.88 -12.74
N GLN A 92 -1.62 19.09 -12.78
CA GLN A 92 -2.69 19.50 -11.88
C GLN A 92 -3.98 18.74 -12.19
N PRO A 93 -4.70 18.23 -11.17
CA PRO A 93 -5.99 17.60 -11.40
C PRO A 93 -6.99 18.56 -12.03
N LYS A 94 -7.73 18.06 -13.01
CA LYS A 94 -8.85 18.76 -13.64
C LYS A 94 -10.15 18.11 -13.22
N VAL A 95 -11.25 18.84 -13.28
CA VAL A 95 -12.53 18.39 -12.73
C VAL A 95 -13.62 18.44 -13.78
N PHE A 96 -14.48 17.42 -13.82
CA PHE A 96 -15.77 17.48 -14.52
C PHE A 96 -16.90 16.98 -13.60
N GLY A 97 -18.14 17.32 -13.94
CA GLY A 97 -19.33 16.65 -13.42
C GLY A 97 -19.78 15.55 -14.38
N LEU A 98 -20.54 14.58 -13.88
CA LEU A 98 -21.27 13.65 -14.75
C LEU A 98 -22.39 14.43 -15.47
N PRO A 99 -22.47 14.41 -16.80
CA PRO A 99 -23.57 15.06 -17.53
C PRO A 99 -24.95 14.50 -17.15
N ASP A 100 -25.97 15.36 -17.12
CA ASP A 100 -27.35 14.93 -16.87
C ASP A 100 -27.97 14.20 -18.07
N SER A 101 -27.60 14.61 -19.29
CA SER A 101 -28.06 13.99 -20.54
C SER A 101 -27.16 12.83 -20.96
N VAL A 102 -27.77 11.81 -21.57
CA VAL A 102 -27.06 10.69 -22.22
C VAL A 102 -26.39 11.07 -23.54
N ASP A 103 -26.81 12.19 -24.15
CA ASP A 103 -26.29 12.65 -25.45
C ASP A 103 -25.01 13.47 -25.32
N TRP A 104 -24.56 13.76 -24.10
CA TRP A 104 -23.40 14.61 -23.83
C TRP A 104 -22.33 13.86 -23.05
N ALA A 105 -21.07 14.08 -23.42
CA ALA A 105 -19.91 13.62 -22.69
C ALA A 105 -19.16 14.83 -22.13
N ALA A 106 -18.83 14.80 -20.84
CA ALA A 106 -17.84 15.73 -20.29
C ALA A 106 -16.46 15.36 -20.83
N GLU A 107 -15.66 16.35 -21.23
CA GLU A 107 -14.35 16.13 -21.83
C GLU A 107 -13.28 16.99 -21.15
N LEU A 108 -12.13 16.37 -20.87
CA LEU A 108 -10.91 17.01 -20.41
C LEU A 108 -9.75 16.59 -21.30
N THR A 109 -8.84 17.52 -21.55
CA THR A 109 -7.60 17.26 -22.28
C THR A 109 -6.40 17.53 -21.38
N PHE A 110 -5.33 16.77 -21.58
CA PHE A 110 -4.06 16.93 -20.89
C PHE A 110 -2.94 16.87 -21.92
N ARG A 111 -1.94 17.75 -21.78
CA ARG A 111 -0.76 17.71 -22.64
C ARG A 111 0.31 16.79 -22.03
N ALA A 112 0.86 15.92 -22.88
CA ALA A 112 1.97 15.06 -22.57
C ALA A 112 3.00 15.13 -23.70
N ARG A 113 4.26 14.80 -23.41
CA ARG A 113 5.36 14.80 -24.38
C ARG A 113 6.08 13.48 -24.33
N ALA A 114 6.24 12.84 -25.49
CA ALA A 114 7.10 11.66 -25.60
C ALA A 114 8.56 12.08 -25.47
N LEU A 115 9.35 11.37 -24.66
CA LEU A 115 10.72 11.78 -24.36
C LEU A 115 11.70 11.31 -25.45
N ASP A 116 11.64 10.03 -25.79
CA ASP A 116 12.50 9.39 -26.79
C ASP A 116 11.69 8.42 -27.66
N ALA A 117 12.30 7.80 -28.66
CA ALA A 117 11.72 6.72 -29.42
C ALA A 117 11.51 5.47 -28.55
N GLY A 118 10.39 4.78 -28.76
CA GLY A 118 10.03 3.56 -28.04
C GLY A 118 8.60 3.57 -27.49
N PRO A 119 8.21 2.56 -26.71
CA PRO A 119 6.88 2.50 -26.09
C PRO A 119 6.61 3.72 -25.21
N VAL A 120 5.38 4.19 -25.18
CA VAL A 120 4.90 5.30 -24.35
C VAL A 120 3.74 4.81 -23.51
N ARG A 121 3.76 5.08 -22.20
CA ARG A 121 2.67 4.71 -21.30
C ARG A 121 2.28 5.88 -20.39
N VAL A 122 0.98 6.17 -20.34
CA VAL A 122 0.36 7.08 -19.37
C VAL A 122 -0.72 6.35 -18.58
N ALA A 123 -0.93 6.78 -17.34
CA ALA A 123 -2.05 6.33 -16.52
C ALA A 123 -3.00 7.50 -16.25
N VAL A 124 -4.31 7.25 -16.34
CA VAL A 124 -5.37 8.21 -16.04
C VAL A 124 -6.08 7.75 -14.78
N ALA A 125 -6.08 8.58 -13.74
CA ALA A 125 -6.73 8.30 -12.47
C ALA A 125 -8.00 9.16 -12.32
N LEU A 126 -9.15 8.52 -12.16
CA LEU A 126 -10.42 9.16 -11.81
C LEU A 126 -10.66 9.05 -10.31
N ARG A 127 -10.94 10.17 -9.65
CA ARG A 127 -11.25 10.23 -8.22
C ARG A 127 -12.54 10.98 -7.93
N GLN A 128 -13.25 10.54 -6.91
CA GLN A 128 -14.27 11.34 -6.21
C GLN A 128 -13.83 11.52 -4.76
N GLY A 129 -13.58 12.77 -4.38
CA GLY A 129 -12.93 13.07 -3.10
C GLY A 129 -11.56 12.39 -2.97
N SER A 130 -11.38 11.61 -1.91
CA SER A 130 -10.16 10.83 -1.65
C SER A 130 -10.16 9.44 -2.31
N VAL A 131 -11.30 8.99 -2.87
CA VAL A 131 -11.45 7.64 -3.43
C VAL A 131 -10.95 7.59 -4.87
N LEU A 132 -10.11 6.60 -5.17
CA LEU A 132 -9.72 6.25 -6.55
C LEU A 132 -10.78 5.33 -7.15
N ALA A 133 -11.63 5.88 -8.02
CA ALA A 133 -12.75 5.17 -8.62
C ALA A 133 -12.32 4.29 -9.79
N ALA A 134 -11.37 4.76 -10.61
CA ALA A 134 -10.86 3.98 -11.75
C ALA A 134 -9.47 4.44 -12.18
N THR A 135 -8.73 3.52 -12.81
CA THR A 135 -7.46 3.81 -13.45
C THR A 135 -7.44 3.22 -14.86
N LEU A 136 -7.18 4.05 -15.86
CA LEU A 136 -7.00 3.60 -17.24
C LEU A 136 -5.52 3.70 -17.63
N SER A 137 -4.96 2.67 -18.24
CA SER A 137 -3.59 2.69 -18.77
C SER A 137 -3.63 2.76 -20.28
N LEU A 138 -3.00 3.78 -20.85
CA LEU A 138 -2.88 3.94 -22.30
C LEU A 138 -1.46 3.63 -22.74
N GLU A 139 -1.33 2.81 -23.77
CA GLU A 139 -0.06 2.45 -24.39
C GLU A 139 -0.02 2.90 -25.85
N GLY A 140 1.10 3.47 -26.26
CA GLY A 140 1.36 3.90 -27.62
C GLY A 140 2.85 3.76 -27.94
N VAL A 141 3.26 4.25 -29.10
CA VAL A 141 4.66 4.22 -29.52
C VAL A 141 5.11 5.60 -29.95
N ALA A 142 6.22 6.07 -29.41
CA ALA A 142 6.96 7.20 -29.95
C ALA A 142 7.87 6.68 -31.08
N ALA A 143 7.48 6.92 -32.32
CA ALA A 143 8.25 6.47 -33.49
C ALA A 143 8.54 7.65 -34.43
N GLY A 144 9.62 7.52 -35.20
CA GLY A 144 9.71 8.22 -36.48
C GLY A 144 8.62 7.71 -37.46
N PRO A 145 8.55 8.22 -38.70
CA PRO A 145 7.43 7.99 -39.64
C PRO A 145 7.12 6.53 -40.04
N THR A 146 7.77 5.53 -39.47
CA THR A 146 7.59 4.11 -39.78
C THR A 146 6.69 3.41 -38.76
N LEU A 147 5.62 2.81 -39.28
CA LEU A 147 4.57 2.09 -38.57
C LEU A 147 5.10 0.95 -37.69
N VAL A 148 4.83 1.02 -36.38
CA VAL A 148 4.84 -0.13 -35.47
C VAL A 148 3.41 -0.33 -34.96
N ALA A 149 2.96 -1.58 -34.93
CA ALA A 149 1.61 -1.93 -34.53
C ALA A 149 1.38 -1.62 -33.02
N PRO A 150 0.26 -0.99 -32.65
CA PRO A 150 -0.05 -0.69 -31.25
C PRO A 150 -0.21 -1.97 -30.43
N GLN A 151 0.29 -1.94 -29.18
CA GLN A 151 0.20 -3.01 -28.19
C GLN A 151 -1.09 -2.89 -27.35
N PRO A 152 -1.50 -3.96 -26.64
CA PRO A 152 -2.78 -4.03 -25.94
C PRO A 152 -2.92 -2.94 -24.87
N VAL A 153 -4.09 -2.30 -24.86
CA VAL A 153 -4.49 -1.29 -23.88
C VAL A 153 -5.17 -1.98 -22.70
N THR A 154 -4.89 -1.54 -21.46
CA THR A 154 -5.49 -2.11 -20.25
C THR A 154 -6.32 -1.07 -19.50
N ALA A 155 -7.58 -1.40 -19.24
CA ALA A 155 -8.50 -0.63 -18.41
C ALA A 155 -8.79 -1.39 -17.11
N VAL A 156 -8.69 -0.73 -15.96
CA VAL A 156 -9.03 -1.35 -14.67
C VAL A 156 -10.01 -0.45 -13.91
N VAL A 157 -11.15 -1.01 -13.51
CA VAL A 157 -12.13 -0.34 -12.65
C VAL A 157 -12.00 -0.81 -11.22
N HIS A 158 -12.18 0.13 -10.30
CA HIS A 158 -12.13 -0.13 -8.87
C HIS A 158 -13.53 0.03 -8.31
N ALA A 159 -13.91 -0.81 -7.36
CA ALA A 159 -15.27 -0.85 -6.82
C ALA A 159 -15.64 0.35 -5.91
N GLY A 160 -14.83 1.42 -5.89
CA GLY A 160 -15.06 2.61 -5.06
C GLY A 160 -15.87 3.68 -5.81
N VAL A 161 -17.04 4.03 -5.30
CA VAL A 161 -17.90 5.10 -5.86
C VAL A 161 -17.50 6.45 -5.29
N ASP A 162 -17.62 6.60 -3.98
CA ASP A 162 -17.26 7.77 -3.20
C ASP A 162 -17.22 7.34 -1.72
N ALA A 163 -16.40 7.99 -0.89
CA ALA A 163 -16.29 7.69 0.53
C ALA A 163 -16.06 9.01 1.29
N PRO A 164 -17.14 9.79 1.53
CA PRO A 164 -17.05 11.09 2.18
C PRO A 164 -16.45 11.02 3.59
N GLU A 165 -16.52 9.87 4.27
CA GLU A 165 -15.87 9.66 5.56
C GLU A 165 -14.34 9.79 5.53
N LEU A 166 -13.73 9.75 4.35
CA LEU A 166 -12.30 9.94 4.13
C LEU A 166 -11.93 11.39 3.83
N GLU A 167 -12.91 12.27 3.70
CA GLU A 167 -12.63 13.68 3.45
C GLU A 167 -11.90 14.28 4.64
N GLY A 168 -10.80 14.97 4.35
CA GLY A 168 -9.92 15.54 5.37
C GLY A 168 -8.92 14.55 5.97
N LEU A 169 -8.97 13.26 5.65
CA LEU A 169 -7.88 12.35 6.00
C LEU A 169 -6.66 12.60 5.10
N PRO A 170 -5.44 12.62 5.68
CA PRO A 170 -4.23 12.76 4.89
C PRO A 170 -4.05 11.63 3.88
N CYS A 171 -3.77 11.99 2.64
CA CYS A 171 -3.56 11.07 1.52
C CYS A 171 -2.38 11.52 0.69
N LEU A 172 -1.46 10.60 0.41
CA LEU A 172 -0.30 10.82 -0.46
C LEU A 172 -0.32 9.79 -1.59
N ASP A 173 -0.45 10.27 -2.82
CA ASP A 173 -0.25 9.44 -4.00
C ASP A 173 1.22 9.54 -4.41
N ILE A 174 1.86 8.40 -4.70
CA ILE A 174 3.23 8.28 -5.19
C ILE A 174 3.21 7.37 -6.42
N VAL A 175 3.43 7.94 -7.60
CA VAL A 175 3.40 7.21 -8.87
C VAL A 175 4.80 7.21 -9.48
N GLU A 176 5.35 6.03 -9.72
CA GLU A 176 6.66 5.87 -10.38
C GLU A 176 6.52 5.96 -11.91
N SER A 177 7.43 6.69 -12.56
CA SER A 177 7.60 6.71 -14.01
C SER A 177 9.03 6.31 -14.36
N CYS A 178 9.20 5.56 -15.45
CA CYS A 178 10.52 5.17 -15.95
C CYS A 178 10.83 5.87 -17.28
N ARG A 179 12.00 6.52 -17.34
CA ARG A 179 12.54 7.10 -18.58
C ARG A 179 13.27 6.03 -19.41
N VAL A 180 13.46 6.28 -20.71
CA VAL A 180 14.16 5.35 -21.61
C VAL A 180 15.62 5.14 -21.21
N THR A 181 16.22 6.15 -20.60
CA THR A 181 17.57 6.13 -20.01
C THR A 181 17.67 5.27 -18.74
N GLY A 182 16.57 4.72 -18.24
CA GLY A 182 16.51 3.91 -17.02
C GLY A 182 16.32 4.72 -15.73
N GLU A 183 16.29 6.05 -15.80
CA GLU A 183 16.01 6.93 -14.66
C GLU A 183 14.55 6.80 -14.21
N GLN A 184 14.31 6.75 -12.91
CA GLN A 184 12.98 6.81 -12.32
C GLN A 184 12.61 8.24 -11.91
N VAL A 185 11.35 8.61 -12.09
CA VAL A 185 10.78 9.89 -11.62
C VAL A 185 9.53 9.58 -10.81
N TYR A 186 9.38 10.21 -9.65
CA TYR A 186 8.23 10.03 -8.77
C TYR A 186 7.32 11.24 -8.82
N SER A 187 6.06 11.03 -9.21
CA SER A 187 5.01 12.04 -9.14
C SER A 187 4.26 11.92 -7.81
N TYR A 188 4.03 13.05 -7.16
CA TYR A 188 3.35 13.13 -5.87
C TYR A 188 2.06 13.91 -5.97
N ALA A 189 0.99 13.42 -5.36
CA ALA A 189 -0.23 14.21 -5.11
C ALA A 189 -0.60 14.12 -3.62
N LEU A 190 -0.43 15.22 -2.90
CA LEU A 190 -0.61 15.28 -1.44
C LEU A 190 -1.86 16.08 -1.06
N ARG A 191 -2.75 15.44 -0.32
CA ARG A 191 -3.88 16.03 0.40
C ARG A 191 -3.56 15.92 1.88
N LEU A 192 -3.21 17.03 2.54
CA LEU A 192 -2.76 17.01 3.95
C LEU A 192 -3.55 17.98 4.84
N VAL A 193 -3.79 19.20 4.35
CA VAL A 193 -4.55 20.20 5.10
C VAL A 193 -6.01 20.11 4.67
N PRO A 194 -6.96 19.83 5.57
CA PRO A 194 -8.37 19.77 5.24
C PRO A 194 -8.85 21.05 4.55
N GLY A 195 -9.56 20.91 3.43
CA GLY A 195 -10.09 22.03 2.64
C GLY A 195 -9.09 22.72 1.70
N GLU A 196 -7.79 22.42 1.78
CA GLU A 196 -6.84 22.89 0.77
C GLU A 196 -6.91 22.01 -0.50
N PRO A 197 -6.67 22.58 -1.69
CA PRO A 197 -6.50 21.78 -2.90
C PRO A 197 -5.30 20.85 -2.77
N VAL A 198 -5.37 19.74 -3.49
CA VAL A 198 -4.25 18.80 -3.63
C VAL A 198 -3.01 19.53 -4.15
N ARG A 199 -1.86 19.22 -3.54
CA ARG A 199 -0.56 19.73 -3.98
C ARG A 199 0.17 18.67 -4.78
N VAL A 200 0.66 19.05 -5.96
CA VAL A 200 1.38 18.15 -6.86
C VAL A 200 2.86 18.50 -6.86
N PHE A 201 3.70 17.47 -6.79
CA PHE A 201 5.16 17.60 -6.82
C PHE A 201 5.76 16.53 -7.74
N GLU A 202 7.00 16.71 -8.16
CA GLU A 202 7.74 15.75 -8.97
C GLU A 202 9.17 15.66 -8.43
N SER A 203 9.72 14.45 -8.30
CA SER A 203 11.12 14.26 -7.92
C SER A 203 12.06 14.66 -9.07
N ALA A 204 13.31 14.95 -8.73
CA ALA A 204 14.37 14.85 -9.72
C ALA A 204 14.47 13.40 -10.24
N PRO A 205 14.99 13.17 -11.46
CA PRO A 205 15.31 11.83 -11.94
C PRO A 205 16.27 11.12 -10.98
N VAL A 206 15.91 9.92 -10.58
CA VAL A 206 16.69 9.05 -9.69
C VAL A 206 17.29 7.94 -10.54
N ILE A 207 18.61 7.75 -10.44
CA ILE A 207 19.33 6.64 -11.08
C ILE A 207 19.59 5.58 -10.02
N GLY A 208 19.35 4.31 -10.36
CA GLY A 208 19.64 3.18 -9.48
C GLY A 208 18.78 3.16 -8.21
N SER A 209 17.51 3.57 -8.32
CA SER A 209 16.58 3.61 -7.18
C SER A 209 16.43 2.22 -6.52
N ALA A 210 16.37 1.16 -7.32
CA ALA A 210 16.24 -0.22 -6.83
C ALA A 210 17.45 -0.64 -5.99
N GLU A 211 18.66 -0.42 -6.50
CA GLU A 211 19.91 -0.71 -5.81
C GLU A 211 20.05 0.14 -4.54
N PHE A 212 19.68 1.43 -4.61
CA PHE A 212 19.68 2.31 -3.46
C PHE A 212 18.77 1.77 -2.35
N VAL A 213 17.53 1.40 -2.68
CA VAL A 213 16.58 0.87 -1.68
C VAL A 213 17.09 -0.45 -1.12
N GLN A 214 17.57 -1.36 -1.97
CA GLN A 214 18.13 -2.64 -1.55
C GLN A 214 19.26 -2.44 -0.54
N GLN A 215 20.21 -1.54 -0.83
CA GLN A 215 21.29 -1.20 0.09
C GLN A 215 20.78 -0.65 1.44
N ARG A 216 19.75 0.20 1.43
CA ARG A 216 19.17 0.73 2.68
C ARG A 216 18.48 -0.36 3.49
N ILE A 217 17.77 -1.30 2.86
CA ILE A 217 17.17 -2.46 3.54
C ILE A 217 18.24 -3.37 4.13
N THR A 218 19.30 -3.69 3.37
CA THR A 218 20.44 -4.49 3.87
C THR A 218 21.14 -3.80 5.04
N GLU A 219 21.27 -2.47 5.01
CA GLU A 219 21.81 -1.69 6.11
C GLU A 219 20.93 -1.77 7.36
N VAL A 220 19.61 -1.59 7.22
CA VAL A 220 18.66 -1.73 8.33
C VAL A 220 18.73 -3.13 8.94
N GLU A 221 18.73 -4.16 8.10
CA GLU A 221 18.85 -5.56 8.52
C GLU A 221 20.12 -5.79 9.34
N ARG A 222 21.26 -5.27 8.89
CA ARG A 222 22.53 -5.33 9.63
C ARG A 222 22.42 -4.62 10.98
N VAL A 223 21.86 -3.42 11.02
CA VAL A 223 21.71 -2.62 12.25
C VAL A 223 20.80 -3.29 13.27
N VAL A 224 19.68 -3.88 12.81
CA VAL A 224 18.73 -4.56 13.69
C VAL A 224 19.35 -5.82 14.27
N LYS A 225 20.13 -6.57 13.49
CA LYS A 225 20.80 -7.81 13.92
C LYS A 225 22.09 -7.62 14.71
N ASP A 226 22.62 -6.40 14.77
CA ASP A 226 23.88 -6.11 15.43
C ASP A 226 23.75 -6.24 16.97
N PRO A 227 24.40 -7.25 17.60
CA PRO A 227 24.29 -7.46 19.04
C PRO A 227 25.00 -6.38 19.87
N ASP A 228 25.94 -5.64 19.26
CA ASP A 228 26.75 -4.64 19.96
C ASP A 228 26.05 -3.27 20.04
N LEU A 229 24.93 -3.10 19.34
CA LEU A 229 24.16 -1.86 19.36
C LEU A 229 23.06 -1.87 20.43
N THR A 230 23.03 -0.82 21.24
CA THR A 230 21.87 -0.53 22.11
C THR A 230 20.65 -0.12 21.28
N ALA A 231 19.45 -0.27 21.86
CA ALA A 231 18.19 0.18 21.25
C ALA A 231 18.23 1.64 20.75
N ARG A 232 18.86 2.53 21.54
CA ARG A 232 19.03 3.94 21.20
C ARG A 232 19.95 4.13 19.99
N GLN A 233 21.05 3.36 19.92
CA GLN A 233 21.97 3.42 18.78
C GLN A 233 21.32 2.87 17.51
N ARG A 234 20.61 1.74 17.59
CA ARG A 234 19.84 1.20 16.46
C ARG A 234 18.83 2.22 15.95
N MET A 235 18.03 2.80 16.85
CA MET A 235 17.07 3.84 16.50
C MET A 235 17.73 5.05 15.81
N SER A 236 18.85 5.53 16.36
CA SER A 236 19.58 6.65 15.75
C SER A 236 20.10 6.32 14.34
N GLN A 237 20.57 5.10 14.10
CA GLN A 237 21.00 4.68 12.77
C GLN A 237 19.81 4.57 11.81
N LEU A 238 18.68 3.98 12.23
CA LEU A 238 17.47 3.93 11.42
C LEU A 238 16.91 5.33 11.09
N GLN A 239 17.02 6.29 12.01
CA GLN A 239 16.66 7.68 11.72
C GLN A 239 17.57 8.28 10.62
N ASN A 240 18.86 7.96 10.61
CA ASN A 240 19.76 8.40 9.55
C ASN A 240 19.39 7.76 8.20
N THR A 241 19.14 6.45 8.17
CA THR A 241 18.64 5.75 6.98
C THR A 241 17.34 6.38 6.48
N GLY A 242 16.40 6.67 7.38
CA GLY A 242 15.13 7.32 7.06
C GLY A 242 15.27 8.71 6.47
N THR A 243 16.28 9.49 6.90
CA THR A 243 16.57 10.79 6.29
C THR A 243 17.18 10.68 4.90
N LEU A 244 17.98 9.63 4.63
CA LEU A 244 18.51 9.38 3.28
C LEU A 244 17.37 9.02 2.30
N LEU A 245 16.39 8.24 2.74
CA LEU A 245 15.18 7.96 1.94
C LEU A 245 14.39 9.24 1.65
N PHE A 246 14.23 10.10 2.66
CA PHE A 246 13.52 11.37 2.49
C PHE A 246 14.23 12.28 1.49
N ASP A 247 15.56 12.39 1.59
CA ASP A 247 16.37 13.22 0.70
C ASP A 247 16.43 12.67 -0.73
N GLN A 248 16.43 11.34 -0.90
CA GLN A 248 16.51 10.70 -2.20
C GLN A 248 15.21 10.80 -3.00
N PHE A 249 14.06 10.59 -2.34
CA PHE A 249 12.79 10.43 -3.04
C PHE A 249 11.94 11.70 -3.03
N PHE A 250 11.99 12.52 -1.99
CA PHE A 250 11.09 13.68 -1.84
C PHE A 250 11.80 14.96 -2.31
N PRO A 251 11.24 15.73 -3.25
CA PRO A 251 11.82 17.02 -3.65
C PRO A 251 11.80 18.04 -2.50
N GLU A 252 12.74 19.00 -2.50
CA GLU A 252 12.95 19.93 -1.37
C GLU A 252 11.67 20.71 -0.97
N ASP A 253 10.81 21.03 -1.93
CA ASP A 253 9.55 21.75 -1.69
C ASP A 253 8.49 20.87 -1.01
N LEU A 254 8.36 19.60 -1.41
CA LEU A 254 7.55 18.61 -0.70
C LEU A 254 8.12 18.36 0.70
N GLN A 255 9.45 18.27 0.84
CA GLN A 255 10.07 18.14 2.15
C GLN A 255 9.73 19.33 3.06
N ALA A 256 9.84 20.56 2.52
CA ALA A 256 9.53 21.78 3.25
C ALA A 256 8.07 21.80 3.70
N TYR A 257 7.17 21.39 2.81
CA TYR A 257 5.73 21.33 3.08
C TYR A 257 5.41 20.30 4.17
N LEU A 258 5.87 19.05 4.02
CA LEU A 258 5.70 18.01 5.03
C LEU A 258 6.31 18.41 6.38
N TRP A 259 7.47 19.05 6.38
CA TRP A 259 8.09 19.53 7.61
C TRP A 259 7.27 20.64 8.28
N LYS A 260 6.77 21.61 7.52
CA LYS A 260 5.92 22.69 8.02
C LYS A 260 4.64 22.14 8.66
N HIS A 261 4.02 21.15 8.01
CA HIS A 261 2.74 20.55 8.41
C HIS A 261 2.89 19.20 9.13
N ARG A 262 4.08 18.90 9.66
CA ARG A 262 4.46 17.59 10.23
C ARG A 262 3.54 17.06 11.33
N ASP A 263 2.83 17.94 12.03
CA ASP A 263 1.92 17.55 13.12
C ASP A 263 0.54 17.11 12.59
N LEU A 264 0.26 17.29 11.29
CA LEU A 264 -0.89 16.74 10.57
C LEU A 264 -0.58 15.40 9.87
N VAL A 265 0.67 14.92 9.93
CA VAL A 265 1.08 13.67 9.28
C VAL A 265 0.75 12.49 10.20
N HIS A 266 -0.54 12.22 10.35
CA HIS A 266 -1.12 11.09 11.07
C HIS A 266 -2.34 10.56 10.31
N ASP A 267 -2.72 9.31 10.55
CA ASP A 267 -3.80 8.63 9.81
C ASP A 267 -3.61 8.66 8.28
N LEU A 268 -2.36 8.77 7.84
CA LEU A 268 -1.95 8.91 6.44
C LEU A 268 -2.16 7.60 5.68
N ILE A 269 -2.84 7.68 4.53
CA ILE A 269 -2.77 6.63 3.50
C ILE A 269 -1.81 7.02 2.39
N VAL A 270 -0.89 6.09 2.07
CA VAL A 270 -0.01 6.20 0.89
C VAL A 270 -0.55 5.30 -0.21
N TYR A 271 -0.98 5.88 -1.34
CA TYR A 271 -1.29 5.13 -2.56
C TYR A 271 -0.06 5.09 -3.44
N THR A 272 0.41 3.90 -3.78
CA THR A 272 1.60 3.78 -4.62
C THR A 272 1.60 2.52 -5.46
N ASP A 273 2.19 2.63 -6.65
CA ASP A 273 2.58 1.50 -7.50
C ASP A 273 4.06 1.11 -7.36
N GLU A 274 4.78 1.76 -6.43
CA GLU A 274 6.16 1.45 -6.05
C GLU A 274 6.18 0.69 -4.71
N PRO A 275 6.26 -0.64 -4.71
CA PRO A 275 6.13 -1.46 -3.50
C PRO A 275 7.45 -1.65 -2.73
N ARG A 276 8.61 -1.32 -3.31
CA ARG A 276 9.94 -1.68 -2.80
C ARG A 276 10.43 -0.66 -1.77
N VAL A 277 10.14 0.63 -1.98
CA VAL A 277 10.58 1.68 -1.06
C VAL A 277 9.91 1.49 0.32
N PRO A 278 10.68 1.46 1.43
CA PRO A 278 10.12 1.36 2.77
C PRO A 278 9.60 2.74 3.22
N TRP A 279 8.46 3.16 2.68
CA TRP A 279 7.84 4.45 3.00
C TRP A 279 7.64 4.65 4.51
N GLU A 280 7.43 3.56 5.25
CA GLU A 280 7.32 3.49 6.71
C GLU A 280 8.56 4.08 7.41
N LEU A 281 9.74 3.88 6.82
CA LEU A 281 11.04 4.28 7.35
C LEU A 281 11.42 5.72 6.96
N VAL A 282 10.66 6.39 6.09
CA VAL A 282 10.94 7.79 5.74
C VAL A 282 10.83 8.65 7.00
N HIS A 283 11.91 9.36 7.33
CA HIS A 283 12.00 10.18 8.54
C HIS A 283 11.99 11.67 8.20
N LEU A 284 10.97 12.39 8.65
CA LEU A 284 10.81 13.81 8.38
C LEU A 284 11.90 14.65 9.06
N LYS A 285 12.48 15.58 8.31
CA LYS A 285 13.44 16.60 8.79
C LYS A 285 13.23 17.92 8.03
N PRO A 286 13.76 19.06 8.52
CA PRO A 286 13.84 20.26 7.71
C PRO A 286 14.69 19.99 6.45
N PRO A 287 14.34 20.54 5.26
CA PRO A 287 15.06 20.24 4.01
C PRO A 287 16.57 20.48 4.11
N ARG A 288 16.95 21.66 4.61
CA ARG A 288 18.35 22.08 4.77
C ARG A 288 18.79 22.14 6.24
N GLY A 289 18.32 21.19 7.05
CA GLY A 289 18.62 21.13 8.49
C GLY A 289 18.90 19.73 9.00
N LYS A 290 19.41 19.66 10.24
CA LYS A 290 19.59 18.38 10.93
C LYS A 290 18.24 17.82 11.40
N ARG A 291 18.10 16.50 11.38
CA ARG A 291 16.96 15.84 12.02
C ARG A 291 16.94 16.10 13.53
N GLY A 292 15.74 16.10 14.10
CA GLY A 292 15.57 16.12 15.56
C GLY A 292 15.95 14.78 16.20
N THR A 293 15.98 14.77 17.54
CA THR A 293 16.16 13.55 18.34
C THR A 293 14.88 12.73 18.43
N LYS A 294 13.72 13.37 18.50
CA LYS A 294 12.40 12.70 18.50
C LYS A 294 12.19 11.99 17.15
N PRO A 295 11.90 10.68 17.13
CA PRO A 295 11.49 9.96 15.93
C PRO A 295 10.28 10.62 15.26
N ARG A 296 10.38 10.87 13.95
CA ARG A 296 9.29 11.39 13.08
C ARG A 296 9.22 10.61 11.79
N PHE A 297 9.08 9.29 11.90
CA PHE A 297 8.87 8.42 10.77
C PHE A 297 7.43 8.54 10.27
N LEU A 298 7.17 8.34 8.97
CA LEU A 298 5.80 8.32 8.46
C LEU A 298 4.96 7.24 9.18
N ALA A 299 5.56 6.08 9.48
CA ALA A 299 4.93 5.02 10.25
C ALA A 299 4.46 5.44 11.66
N SER A 300 5.10 6.44 12.28
CA SER A 300 4.77 6.87 13.65
C SER A 300 3.35 7.42 13.78
N GLY A 301 2.80 8.01 12.72
CA GLY A 301 1.46 8.57 12.70
C GLY A 301 0.35 7.56 12.39
N GLY A 302 0.64 6.26 12.38
CA GLY A 302 -0.33 5.24 11.96
C GLY A 302 -0.49 5.14 10.44
N MET A 303 0.57 5.48 9.68
CA MET A 303 0.55 5.37 8.23
C MET A 303 0.20 3.95 7.79
N VAL A 304 -0.74 3.87 6.85
CA VAL A 304 -1.07 2.68 6.08
C VAL A 304 -0.76 2.95 4.60
N ARG A 305 -0.63 1.90 3.80
CA ARG A 305 -0.47 2.04 2.35
C ARG A 305 -1.48 1.21 1.58
N TRP A 306 -1.69 1.53 0.31
CA TRP A 306 -2.51 0.72 -0.57
C TRP A 306 -1.95 0.76 -1.98
N GLN A 307 -2.25 -0.29 -2.75
CA GLN A 307 -1.84 -0.33 -4.15
C GLN A 307 -2.57 0.74 -4.95
N LEU A 308 -1.84 1.43 -5.81
CA LEU A 308 -2.46 2.27 -6.81
C LEU A 308 -3.27 1.38 -7.76
N GLY A 309 -4.53 1.74 -7.98
CA GLY A 309 -5.42 0.94 -8.82
C GLY A 309 -6.31 -0.04 -8.04
N SER A 310 -6.63 0.23 -6.78
CA SER A 310 -7.83 -0.28 -6.11
C SER A 310 -8.13 0.60 -4.90
N PHE A 311 -9.25 0.35 -4.24
CA PHE A 311 -9.64 1.10 -3.06
C PHE A 311 -9.89 0.12 -1.89
N PRO A 312 -9.23 0.31 -0.74
CA PRO A 312 -9.37 -0.62 0.38
C PRO A 312 -10.78 -0.57 0.97
N PRO A 313 -11.36 -1.72 1.34
CA PRO A 313 -12.66 -1.75 1.99
C PRO A 313 -12.60 -1.14 3.41
N HIS A 314 -13.70 -0.51 3.82
CA HIS A 314 -13.86 0.02 5.19
C HIS A 314 -14.00 -1.10 6.22
N ARG A 315 -14.82 -2.11 5.90
CA ARG A 315 -15.25 -3.13 6.86
C ARG A 315 -14.26 -4.28 6.86
N LEU A 316 -13.69 -4.54 8.04
CA LEU A 316 -13.03 -5.81 8.33
C LEU A 316 -14.03 -6.67 9.09
N GLN A 317 -14.23 -7.91 8.65
CA GLN A 317 -15.15 -8.84 9.29
C GLN A 317 -14.36 -10.06 9.74
N VAL A 318 -14.58 -10.56 10.96
CA VAL A 318 -14.05 -11.86 11.42
C VAL A 318 -15.16 -12.65 12.09
N ARG A 319 -15.85 -13.51 11.33
CA ARG A 319 -16.91 -14.37 11.86
C ARG A 319 -16.34 -15.46 12.76
N ARG A 320 -17.14 -15.84 13.76
CA ARG A 320 -16.80 -16.94 14.68
C ARG A 320 -16.43 -18.21 13.90
N GLY A 321 -15.26 -18.77 14.22
CA GLY A 321 -14.76 -19.99 13.57
C GLY A 321 -14.20 -19.79 12.15
N ARG A 322 -14.09 -18.55 11.66
CA ARG A 322 -13.43 -18.22 10.38
C ARG A 322 -12.03 -17.61 10.53
N ALA A 323 -11.51 -17.49 11.76
CA ALA A 323 -10.10 -17.22 11.98
C ALA A 323 -9.24 -18.49 11.81
N ARG A 324 -8.06 -18.34 11.20
CA ARG A 324 -7.10 -19.41 10.92
C ARG A 324 -5.71 -18.97 11.33
N SER A 325 -4.96 -19.88 11.95
CA SER A 325 -3.56 -19.67 12.31
C SER A 325 -2.65 -20.70 11.66
N ILE A 326 -1.57 -20.25 11.03
CA ILE A 326 -0.47 -21.07 10.52
C ILE A 326 0.76 -20.70 11.33
N CYS A 327 1.01 -21.45 12.41
CA CYS A 327 2.19 -21.28 13.26
C CYS A 327 3.00 -22.58 13.22
N PRO A 328 3.99 -22.70 12.33
CA PRO A 328 4.68 -23.96 12.12
C PRO A 328 5.53 -24.36 13.32
N VAL A 329 5.44 -25.64 13.71
CA VAL A 329 6.40 -26.28 14.61
C VAL A 329 7.46 -26.96 13.75
N TYR A 330 8.60 -26.32 13.60
CA TYR A 330 9.63 -26.72 12.64
C TYR A 330 10.33 -28.03 13.02
N ALA A 331 10.59 -28.88 12.02
CA ALA A 331 11.33 -30.12 12.22
C ALA A 331 12.83 -29.88 12.49
N ASN A 332 13.39 -28.77 12.00
CA ASN A 332 14.75 -28.34 12.29
C ASN A 332 14.76 -27.38 13.50
N PRO A 333 15.42 -27.73 14.62
CA PRO A 333 15.45 -26.89 15.83
C PRO A 333 16.06 -25.50 15.66
N MET A 334 16.86 -25.27 14.60
CA MET A 334 17.42 -23.93 14.32
C MET A 334 16.34 -22.90 13.99
N PHE A 335 15.18 -23.35 13.53
CA PHE A 335 14.03 -22.51 13.21
C PHE A 335 13.02 -22.48 14.35
N LYS A 336 13.46 -22.55 15.62
CA LYS A 336 12.55 -22.46 16.77
C LYS A 336 11.59 -21.27 16.62
N ASN A 337 10.34 -21.44 17.07
CA ASN A 337 9.25 -20.48 16.87
C ASN A 337 8.36 -20.44 18.12
N ASP A 338 8.93 -19.95 19.23
CA ASP A 338 8.20 -19.88 20.50
C ASP A 338 7.07 -18.85 20.43
N VAL A 339 7.32 -17.71 19.78
CA VAL A 339 6.31 -16.66 19.56
C VAL A 339 5.10 -17.20 18.80
N GLY A 340 5.30 -17.97 17.72
CA GLY A 340 4.19 -18.53 16.97
C GLY A 340 3.29 -19.45 17.79
N VAL A 341 3.82 -20.14 18.81
CA VAL A 341 3.02 -20.95 19.75
C VAL A 341 2.17 -20.04 20.64
N VAL A 342 2.74 -18.95 21.16
CA VAL A 342 2.04 -17.98 21.99
C VAL A 342 0.95 -17.27 21.19
N GLU A 343 1.27 -16.78 19.98
CA GLU A 343 0.32 -16.11 19.09
C GLU A 343 -0.83 -17.04 18.65
N ALA A 344 -0.55 -18.33 18.40
CA ALA A 344 -1.61 -19.31 18.14
C ALA A 344 -2.57 -19.46 19.34
N GLY A 345 -2.04 -19.43 20.57
CA GLY A 345 -2.83 -19.42 21.79
C GLY A 345 -3.71 -18.17 21.89
N TYR A 346 -3.11 -16.99 21.74
CA TYR A 346 -3.81 -15.71 21.74
C TYR A 346 -4.95 -15.69 20.71
N LEU A 347 -4.69 -16.10 19.47
CA LEU A 347 -5.70 -16.11 18.39
C LEU A 347 -6.85 -17.08 18.64
N ARG A 348 -6.54 -18.26 19.22
CA ARG A 348 -7.58 -19.20 19.64
C ARG A 348 -8.47 -18.56 20.71
N ASP A 349 -7.89 -17.89 21.68
CA ASP A 349 -8.63 -17.36 22.83
C ASP A 349 -9.43 -16.10 22.46
N ARG A 350 -8.90 -15.25 21.57
CA ARG A 350 -9.52 -13.96 21.18
C ARG A 350 -10.45 -14.04 19.97
N PHE A 351 -10.16 -14.93 19.02
CA PHE A 351 -10.90 -15.05 17.76
C PHE A 351 -11.53 -16.44 17.53
N GLY A 352 -11.30 -17.40 18.42
CA GLY A 352 -11.70 -18.80 18.18
C GLY A 352 -10.97 -19.38 16.97
N ALA A 353 -9.73 -18.95 16.71
CA ALA A 353 -8.96 -19.36 15.55
C ALA A 353 -8.71 -20.87 15.55
N ARG A 354 -8.84 -21.49 14.36
CA ARG A 354 -8.54 -22.90 14.16
C ARG A 354 -7.15 -23.05 13.56
N PRO A 355 -6.28 -23.91 14.12
CA PRO A 355 -4.95 -24.12 13.56
C PRO A 355 -5.05 -24.83 12.20
N VAL A 356 -4.15 -24.45 11.31
CA VAL A 356 -3.96 -25.07 10.00
C VAL A 356 -2.66 -25.85 10.04
N THR A 357 -2.68 -27.07 9.50
CA THR A 357 -1.47 -27.86 9.35
C THR A 357 -0.51 -27.14 8.42
N ALA A 358 0.61 -26.64 8.97
CA ALA A 358 1.63 -25.88 8.23
C ALA A 358 2.47 -26.75 7.30
N THR A 359 1.83 -27.39 6.32
CA THR A 359 2.44 -28.12 5.20
C THR A 359 1.87 -27.60 3.89
N PRO A 360 2.56 -27.76 2.75
CA PRO A 360 2.04 -27.29 1.45
C PRO A 360 0.61 -27.75 1.19
N VAL A 361 0.31 -29.04 1.41
CA VAL A 361 -1.04 -29.62 1.25
C VAL A 361 -2.06 -29.01 2.21
N GLY A 362 -1.68 -28.77 3.47
CA GLY A 362 -2.59 -28.20 4.47
C GLY A 362 -2.94 -26.75 4.15
N VAL A 363 -1.95 -25.98 3.71
CA VAL A 363 -2.13 -24.58 3.31
C VAL A 363 -2.87 -24.49 1.98
N GLU A 364 -2.50 -25.24 0.95
CA GLU A 364 -3.21 -25.25 -0.35
C GLU A 364 -4.70 -25.58 -0.17
N ARG A 365 -5.03 -26.57 0.69
CA ARG A 365 -6.42 -26.88 1.02
C ARG A 365 -7.16 -25.70 1.65
N LEU A 366 -6.50 -24.95 2.53
CA LEU A 366 -7.09 -23.74 3.11
C LEU A 366 -7.31 -22.68 2.04
N LEU A 367 -6.31 -22.41 1.20
CA LEU A 367 -6.37 -21.39 0.15
C LEU A 367 -7.51 -21.72 -0.82
N ARG A 368 -7.48 -22.91 -1.45
CA ARG A 368 -8.54 -23.35 -2.39
C ARG A 368 -9.92 -23.44 -1.74
N GLY A 369 -9.98 -23.83 -0.47
CA GLY A 369 -11.25 -23.92 0.27
C GLY A 369 -11.85 -22.56 0.60
N GLY A 370 -11.02 -21.50 0.66
CA GLY A 370 -11.42 -20.18 1.10
C GLY A 370 -12.09 -20.21 2.48
N GLY A 371 -13.05 -19.31 2.69
CA GLY A 371 -13.94 -19.36 3.85
C GLY A 371 -13.29 -19.01 5.20
N PHE A 372 -12.18 -18.28 5.16
CA PHE A 372 -11.60 -17.64 6.33
C PHE A 372 -11.70 -16.12 6.20
N ASP A 373 -11.80 -15.49 7.35
CA ASP A 373 -11.97 -14.04 7.48
C ASP A 373 -10.73 -13.39 8.13
N LEU A 374 -9.95 -14.20 8.85
CA LEU A 374 -8.65 -13.85 9.40
C LEU A 374 -7.67 -14.98 9.11
N LEU A 375 -6.56 -14.67 8.46
CA LEU A 375 -5.43 -15.57 8.31
C LEU A 375 -4.21 -14.95 9.00
N HIS A 376 -3.71 -15.63 10.02
CA HIS A 376 -2.47 -15.24 10.69
C HIS A 376 -1.40 -16.30 10.47
N PHE A 377 -0.24 -15.87 9.98
CA PHE A 377 0.96 -16.68 9.91
C PHE A 377 2.00 -16.13 10.88
N SER A 378 2.64 -17.03 11.65
CA SER A 378 3.75 -16.66 12.54
C SER A 378 4.89 -17.66 12.40
N GLY A 379 6.05 -17.19 11.98
CA GLY A 379 7.21 -18.03 11.74
C GLY A 379 8.29 -17.36 10.91
N HIS A 380 8.96 -18.17 10.09
CA HIS A 380 10.17 -17.76 9.38
C HIS A 380 9.90 -17.38 7.93
N GLY A 381 10.52 -16.30 7.47
CA GLY A 381 10.59 -15.93 6.06
C GLY A 381 11.82 -16.57 5.42
N ALA A 382 11.75 -16.88 4.12
CA ALA A 382 12.89 -17.43 3.40
C ALA A 382 13.17 -16.62 2.14
N ALA A 383 14.42 -16.19 2.00
CA ALA A 383 14.97 -15.61 0.79
C ALA A 383 15.72 -16.69 0.02
N ASP A 384 15.59 -16.68 -1.30
CA ASP A 384 16.46 -17.44 -2.17
C ASP A 384 17.47 -16.47 -2.78
N ALA A 385 18.77 -16.73 -2.62
CA ALA A 385 19.82 -15.88 -3.18
C ALA A 385 19.92 -16.02 -4.71
N ASP A 386 19.43 -17.14 -5.27
CA ASP A 386 19.51 -17.43 -6.70
C ASP A 386 18.21 -17.14 -7.45
N ASP A 387 17.09 -16.95 -6.74
CA ASP A 387 15.79 -16.61 -7.31
C ASP A 387 15.07 -15.53 -6.50
N ILE A 388 15.49 -14.30 -6.77
CA ILE A 388 14.99 -13.06 -6.16
C ILE A 388 13.48 -12.90 -6.38
N SER A 389 12.89 -13.57 -7.38
CA SER A 389 11.53 -13.31 -7.87
C SER A 389 10.41 -13.93 -7.02
N VAL A 390 10.72 -14.82 -6.08
CA VAL A 390 9.69 -15.58 -5.34
C VAL A 390 9.76 -15.28 -3.84
N ALA A 391 8.77 -14.54 -3.35
CA ALA A 391 8.47 -14.41 -1.92
C ALA A 391 8.12 -15.78 -1.30
N LYS A 392 8.80 -16.20 -0.22
CA LYS A 392 8.55 -17.48 0.45
C LYS A 392 8.51 -17.34 1.98
N VAL A 393 7.65 -18.15 2.62
CA VAL A 393 7.67 -18.36 4.08
C VAL A 393 7.85 -19.84 4.39
N LEU A 394 8.63 -20.15 5.44
CA LEU A 394 8.99 -21.50 5.82
C LEU A 394 7.82 -22.18 6.56
N LEU A 395 7.46 -23.36 6.08
CA LEU A 395 6.50 -24.26 6.67
C LEU A 395 7.21 -25.33 7.53
N ARG A 396 6.44 -26.24 8.15
CA ARG A 396 6.92 -27.26 9.10
C ARG A 396 8.16 -28.04 8.63
N GLY A 397 8.29 -28.26 7.32
CA GLY A 397 9.27 -29.16 6.72
C GLY A 397 8.89 -30.64 6.89
N GLN A 398 9.58 -31.52 6.15
CA GLN A 398 9.39 -32.97 6.20
C GLN A 398 10.71 -33.65 6.59
N ARG A 399 10.70 -34.45 7.67
CA ARG A 399 11.84 -35.29 8.03
C ARG A 399 11.88 -36.54 7.15
N ARG A 400 13.01 -36.80 6.50
CA ARG A 400 13.32 -38.03 5.76
C ARG A 400 14.63 -38.60 6.29
N GLY A 401 14.53 -39.63 7.13
CA GLY A 401 15.68 -40.18 7.85
C GLY A 401 16.31 -39.15 8.81
N SER A 402 17.61 -38.90 8.64
CA SER A 402 18.36 -37.88 9.39
C SER A 402 18.23 -36.46 8.82
N THR A 403 17.69 -36.31 7.60
CA THR A 403 17.60 -35.00 6.92
C THR A 403 16.21 -34.39 7.09
N VAL A 404 16.16 -33.07 7.26
CA VAL A 404 14.92 -32.29 7.20
C VAL A 404 14.88 -31.57 5.86
N HIS A 405 13.84 -31.86 5.08
CA HIS A 405 13.54 -31.10 3.86
C HIS A 405 12.62 -29.94 4.23
N GLU A 406 13.13 -28.73 4.04
CA GLU A 406 12.35 -27.50 4.20
C GLU A 406 11.22 -27.45 3.17
N GLN A 407 10.11 -26.83 3.55
CA GLN A 407 8.93 -26.66 2.70
C GLN A 407 8.47 -25.23 2.82
N TYR A 408 7.89 -24.70 1.76
CA TYR A 408 7.58 -23.28 1.65
C TYR A 408 6.14 -23.06 1.21
N LEU A 409 5.58 -21.93 1.65
CA LEU A 409 4.45 -21.27 0.99
C LEU A 409 5.03 -20.11 0.18
N THR A 410 4.61 -19.95 -1.07
CA THR A 410 5.05 -18.88 -1.95
C THR A 410 3.93 -17.89 -2.26
N ALA A 411 4.26 -16.67 -2.70
CA ALA A 411 3.25 -15.75 -3.21
C ALA A 411 2.52 -16.30 -4.46
N ASN A 412 3.20 -17.11 -5.28
CA ASN A 412 2.56 -17.77 -6.41
C ASN A 412 1.47 -18.77 -5.95
N ASP A 413 1.72 -19.52 -4.88
CA ASP A 413 0.70 -20.42 -4.31
C ASP A 413 -0.54 -19.64 -3.87
N VAL A 414 -0.39 -18.42 -3.36
CA VAL A 414 -1.51 -17.52 -3.02
C VAL A 414 -2.24 -17.11 -4.30
N SER A 415 -1.53 -16.53 -5.28
CA SER A 415 -2.12 -16.01 -6.52
C SER A 415 -2.86 -17.07 -7.35
N GLN A 416 -2.41 -18.33 -7.30
CA GLN A 416 -3.02 -19.43 -8.07
C GLN A 416 -4.19 -20.11 -7.36
N ASN A 417 -4.44 -19.81 -6.07
CA ASN A 417 -5.40 -20.58 -5.26
C ASN A 417 -6.43 -19.72 -4.50
N LEU A 418 -6.41 -18.38 -4.64
CA LEU A 418 -7.32 -17.48 -3.94
C LEU A 418 -8.03 -16.51 -4.87
N ASP A 419 -9.31 -16.28 -4.60
CA ASP A 419 -10.13 -15.24 -5.24
C ASP A 419 -11.32 -14.84 -4.35
N TRP A 420 -11.32 -13.59 -3.89
CA TRP A 420 -12.37 -12.90 -3.15
C TRP A 420 -12.89 -11.66 -3.90
N THR A 421 -12.59 -11.53 -5.20
CA THR A 421 -12.96 -10.35 -6.00
C THR A 421 -14.43 -10.31 -6.40
N GLY A 422 -15.19 -11.34 -6.05
CA GLY A 422 -16.62 -11.45 -6.35
C GLY A 422 -17.48 -10.34 -5.69
N PRO A 423 -18.59 -9.93 -6.32
CA PRO A 423 -19.45 -8.89 -5.79
C PRO A 423 -20.05 -9.29 -4.43
N GLY A 424 -20.04 -8.36 -3.47
CA GLY A 424 -20.56 -8.58 -2.12
C GLY A 424 -19.69 -9.48 -1.23
N VAL A 425 -18.50 -9.88 -1.69
CA VAL A 425 -17.53 -10.63 -0.88
C VAL A 425 -16.67 -9.64 -0.09
N THR A 426 -16.60 -9.85 1.23
CA THR A 426 -15.59 -9.19 2.08
C THR A 426 -14.39 -10.12 2.21
N GLY A 427 -13.24 -9.69 1.71
CA GLY A 427 -12.00 -10.47 1.85
C GLY A 427 -11.44 -10.45 3.27
N PRO A 428 -10.47 -11.33 3.57
CA PRO A 428 -9.94 -11.48 4.91
C PRO A 428 -9.00 -10.34 5.34
N LEU A 429 -8.79 -10.22 6.65
CA LEU A 429 -7.58 -9.64 7.22
C LEU A 429 -6.47 -10.70 7.20
N VAL A 430 -5.32 -10.38 6.59
CA VAL A 430 -4.16 -11.27 6.53
C VAL A 430 -3.00 -10.65 7.29
N VAL A 431 -2.40 -11.41 8.20
CA VAL A 431 -1.23 -10.98 8.99
C VAL A 431 -0.13 -12.01 8.83
N LEU A 432 0.97 -11.65 8.17
CA LEU A 432 2.18 -12.45 8.07
C LEU A 432 3.21 -11.90 9.05
N ASN A 433 3.19 -12.39 10.29
CA ASN A 433 4.19 -12.06 11.30
C ASN A 433 5.42 -12.96 11.12
N ALA A 434 6.18 -12.70 10.06
CA ALA A 434 7.34 -13.53 9.72
C ALA A 434 8.45 -12.69 9.12
N CYS A 435 9.62 -12.73 9.76
CA CYS A 435 10.93 -12.35 9.23
C CYS A 435 12.05 -12.76 10.21
N GLN A 436 12.35 -14.05 10.26
CA GLN A 436 13.62 -14.65 10.66
C GLN A 436 13.81 -15.78 9.63
N THR A 437 14.89 -15.90 8.86
CA THR A 437 16.26 -16.32 9.16
C THR A 437 17.17 -15.82 8.03
N GLY A 438 18.35 -15.25 8.25
CA GLY A 438 19.51 -16.05 8.63
C GLY A 438 20.37 -16.51 7.45
N ARG A 439 20.58 -15.70 6.41
CA ARG A 439 21.81 -15.49 5.60
C ARG A 439 21.47 -14.50 4.48
N SER A 440 22.28 -13.46 4.33
CA SER A 440 22.29 -12.52 3.20
C SER A 440 20.96 -11.85 2.80
N GLY A 441 20.63 -10.76 3.48
CA GLY A 441 20.38 -9.44 2.91
C GLY A 441 19.63 -9.18 1.59
N GLU A 442 18.83 -10.08 1.01
CA GLU A 442 18.15 -9.83 -0.27
C GLU A 442 16.66 -10.18 -0.24
N LEU A 443 15.80 -9.28 0.26
CA LEU A 443 14.34 -9.41 0.13
C LEU A 443 13.64 -8.06 0.03
N LEU A 444 13.73 -7.44 -1.15
CA LEU A 444 12.70 -6.51 -1.61
C LEU A 444 11.38 -7.21 -1.99
N THR A 445 11.34 -8.55 -1.92
CA THR A 445 10.32 -9.35 -2.61
C THR A 445 9.32 -10.06 -1.71
N THR A 446 9.55 -10.27 -0.40
CA THR A 446 8.58 -10.95 0.47
C THR A 446 7.31 -10.15 0.70
N VAL A 447 7.42 -8.88 1.10
CA VAL A 447 6.24 -8.03 1.34
C VAL A 447 5.56 -7.67 0.03
N GLY A 448 6.32 -7.26 -1.00
CA GLY A 448 5.75 -6.90 -2.30
C GLY A 448 4.99 -8.06 -2.95
N GLY A 449 5.59 -9.26 -2.97
CA GLY A 449 5.00 -10.46 -3.56
C GLY A 449 3.74 -10.93 -2.84
N PHE A 450 3.81 -11.15 -1.52
CA PHE A 450 2.64 -11.60 -0.75
C PHE A 450 1.56 -10.54 -0.62
N ALA A 451 1.92 -9.27 -0.38
CA ALA A 451 0.93 -8.20 -0.36
C ALA A 451 0.21 -8.13 -1.69
N LYS A 452 0.94 -8.18 -2.82
CA LYS A 452 0.30 -8.23 -4.13
C LYS A 452 -0.61 -9.44 -4.30
N ALA A 453 -0.12 -10.65 -4.01
CA ALA A 453 -0.90 -11.87 -4.17
C ALA A 453 -2.21 -11.86 -3.36
N PHE A 454 -2.17 -11.43 -2.09
CA PHE A 454 -3.37 -11.35 -1.25
C PHE A 454 -4.31 -10.19 -1.63
N LEU A 455 -3.76 -9.01 -1.95
CA LEU A 455 -4.57 -7.84 -2.33
C LEU A 455 -5.24 -8.01 -3.69
N ASP A 456 -4.52 -8.56 -4.68
CA ASP A 456 -5.08 -8.91 -6.00
C ASP A 456 -6.18 -9.96 -5.86
N ALA A 457 -6.02 -10.90 -4.93
CA ALA A 457 -7.05 -11.87 -4.59
C ALA A 457 -8.24 -11.24 -3.82
N GLY A 458 -8.20 -9.97 -3.43
CA GLY A 458 -9.31 -9.26 -2.77
C GLY A 458 -9.25 -9.22 -1.25
N ALA A 459 -8.09 -9.42 -0.61
CA ALA A 459 -7.94 -9.25 0.83
C ALA A 459 -8.30 -7.81 1.28
N SER A 460 -9.01 -7.70 2.40
CA SER A 460 -9.46 -6.40 2.92
C SER A 460 -8.35 -5.62 3.62
N ALA A 461 -7.38 -6.34 4.19
CA ALA A 461 -6.18 -5.77 4.78
C ALA A 461 -5.05 -6.80 4.81
N PHE A 462 -3.81 -6.33 4.72
CA PHE A 462 -2.62 -7.16 4.77
C PHE A 462 -1.54 -6.51 5.65
N VAL A 463 -0.98 -7.26 6.59
CA VAL A 463 0.08 -6.79 7.51
C VAL A 463 1.28 -7.73 7.40
N SER A 464 2.49 -7.19 7.29
CA SER A 464 3.73 -7.97 7.23
C SER A 464 4.94 -7.16 7.69
N CYS A 465 6.14 -7.76 7.66
CA CYS A 465 7.41 -7.13 8.04
C CYS A 465 8.34 -6.99 6.82
N LEU A 466 9.01 -5.84 6.69
CA LEU A 466 9.98 -5.55 5.60
C LEU A 466 11.36 -6.17 5.83
N TRP A 467 11.73 -6.41 7.09
CA TRP A 467 13.04 -6.94 7.49
C TRP A 467 12.90 -7.71 8.79
N SER A 468 14.02 -8.23 9.31
CA SER A 468 14.01 -9.08 10.50
C SER A 468 13.44 -8.40 11.74
N VAL A 469 12.63 -9.14 12.48
CA VAL A 469 11.99 -8.66 13.71
C VAL A 469 12.42 -9.49 14.92
N HIS A 470 12.51 -8.84 16.08
CA HIS A 470 12.74 -9.52 17.34
C HIS A 470 11.43 -10.10 17.89
N GLU A 471 11.53 -11.29 18.46
CA GLU A 471 10.39 -12.11 18.90
C GLU A 471 9.40 -11.35 19.79
N GLU A 472 9.86 -10.79 20.92
CA GLU A 472 8.97 -10.17 21.91
C GLU A 472 8.33 -8.86 21.40
N PRO A 473 9.06 -7.87 20.85
CA PRO A 473 8.44 -6.69 20.26
C PRO A 473 7.47 -7.00 19.10
N ALA A 474 7.76 -8.04 18.31
CA ALA A 474 6.86 -8.48 17.24
C ALA A 474 5.53 -9.01 17.78
N ARG A 475 5.60 -9.87 18.81
CA ARG A 475 4.42 -10.35 19.54
C ARG A 475 3.60 -9.20 20.12
N VAL A 476 4.26 -8.26 20.80
CA VAL A 476 3.62 -7.08 21.39
C VAL A 476 2.90 -6.25 20.31
N PHE A 477 3.52 -6.05 19.15
CA PHE A 477 2.89 -5.36 18.03
C PHE A 477 1.60 -6.07 17.60
N VAL A 478 1.68 -7.37 17.30
CA VAL A 478 0.55 -8.15 16.77
C VAL A 478 -0.60 -8.23 17.78
N GLU A 479 -0.31 -8.59 19.03
CA GLU A 479 -1.33 -8.68 20.08
C GLU A 479 -2.00 -7.32 20.32
N THR A 480 -1.22 -6.23 20.36
CA THR A 480 -1.75 -4.87 20.54
C THR A 480 -2.61 -4.44 19.34
N LEU A 481 -2.18 -4.74 18.12
CA LEU A 481 -2.95 -4.44 16.91
C LEU A 481 -4.33 -5.10 16.97
N TYR A 482 -4.39 -6.40 17.24
CA TYR A 482 -5.66 -7.13 17.34
C TYR A 482 -6.52 -6.63 18.50
N ASP A 483 -5.91 -6.35 19.65
CA ASP A 483 -6.59 -5.80 20.81
C ASP A 483 -7.30 -4.47 20.50
N GLU A 484 -6.62 -3.57 19.80
CA GLU A 484 -7.17 -2.28 19.40
C GLU A 484 -8.27 -2.43 18.35
N LEU A 485 -8.08 -3.30 17.36
CA LEU A 485 -9.13 -3.62 16.38
C LEU A 485 -10.38 -4.20 17.05
N LEU A 486 -10.22 -5.13 18.00
CA LEU A 486 -11.34 -5.70 18.77
C LEU A 486 -12.07 -4.66 19.64
N ARG A 487 -11.38 -3.59 20.07
CA ARG A 487 -11.96 -2.43 20.76
C ARG A 487 -12.69 -1.48 19.82
N GLY A 488 -12.62 -1.70 18.49
CA GLY A 488 -13.22 -0.84 17.47
C GLY A 488 -12.35 0.35 17.10
N ALA A 489 -11.05 0.33 17.42
CA ALA A 489 -10.14 1.34 16.92
C ALA A 489 -9.98 1.21 15.40
N PRO A 490 -9.94 2.32 14.65
CA PRO A 490 -9.60 2.29 13.24
C PRO A 490 -8.17 1.80 13.01
N MET A 491 -7.90 1.20 11.85
CA MET A 491 -6.64 0.53 11.53
C MET A 491 -5.41 1.43 11.68
N SER A 492 -5.47 2.70 11.27
CA SER A 492 -4.37 3.65 11.45
C SER A 492 -4.01 3.83 12.92
N ARG A 493 -5.02 3.99 13.78
CA ARG A 493 -4.85 4.17 15.24
C ARG A 493 -4.40 2.88 15.91
N ALA A 494 -4.97 1.74 15.53
CA ALA A 494 -4.56 0.43 16.02
C ALA A 494 -3.09 0.17 15.69
N SER A 495 -2.68 0.49 14.46
CA SER A 495 -1.29 0.38 14.00
C SER A 495 -0.37 1.34 14.75
N ALA A 496 -0.76 2.61 14.95
CA ALA A 496 0.04 3.58 15.71
C ALA A 496 0.29 3.11 17.16
N ARG A 497 -0.74 2.61 17.84
CA ARG A 497 -0.63 2.08 19.21
C ARG A 497 0.20 0.80 19.28
N ALA A 498 0.03 -0.11 18.32
CA ALA A 498 0.85 -1.30 18.22
C ALA A 498 2.34 -0.96 18.03
N ARG A 499 2.65 0.04 17.20
CA ARG A 499 4.02 0.54 17.01
C ARG A 499 4.57 1.17 18.30
N GLU A 500 3.76 1.95 19.00
CA GLU A 500 4.15 2.54 20.29
C GLU A 500 4.45 1.45 21.34
N ALA A 501 3.57 0.47 21.51
CA ALA A 501 3.78 -0.63 22.44
C ALA A 501 5.05 -1.44 22.11
N ALA A 502 5.27 -1.77 20.83
CA ALA A 502 6.46 -2.49 20.39
C ALA A 502 7.74 -1.65 20.50
N ARG A 503 7.67 -0.33 20.31
CA ARG A 503 8.80 0.59 20.58
C ARG A 503 9.19 0.57 22.05
N ASP A 504 8.21 0.59 22.93
CA ASP A 504 8.43 0.62 24.38
C ASP A 504 8.95 -0.73 24.91
N ALA A 505 8.74 -1.83 24.15
CA ALA A 505 9.42 -3.12 24.35
C ALA A 505 10.94 -3.09 24.01
N GLY A 506 11.46 -1.97 23.51
CA GLY A 506 12.89 -1.67 23.54
C GLY A 506 13.69 -1.95 22.27
N ASP A 507 13.08 -2.08 21.10
CA ASP A 507 13.78 -2.33 19.82
C ASP A 507 13.06 -1.68 18.62
N PRO A 508 13.76 -1.28 17.54
CA PRO A 508 13.17 -0.76 16.31
C PRO A 508 12.22 -1.69 15.52
N THR A 509 11.94 -2.91 15.97
CA THR A 509 10.99 -3.85 15.34
C THR A 509 9.67 -3.20 14.90
N TRP A 510 9.17 -2.22 15.67
CA TRP A 510 7.95 -1.48 15.32
C TRP A 510 8.01 -0.74 13.96
N LEU A 511 9.19 -0.45 13.41
CA LEU A 511 9.37 0.17 12.09
C LEU A 511 9.32 -0.85 10.94
N ALA A 512 9.53 -2.14 11.23
CA ALA A 512 9.54 -3.19 10.20
C ALA A 512 8.15 -3.42 9.60
N TYR A 513 7.10 -3.16 10.39
CA TYR A 513 5.74 -3.46 9.99
C TYR A 513 5.23 -2.56 8.87
N VAL A 514 4.64 -3.19 7.87
CA VAL A 514 3.87 -2.58 6.79
C VAL A 514 2.42 -2.96 6.96
N VAL A 515 1.54 -1.97 6.79
CA VAL A 515 0.09 -2.17 6.93
C VAL A 515 -0.58 -1.70 5.64
N TYR A 516 -1.17 -2.64 4.91
CA TYR A 516 -2.06 -2.37 3.81
C TYR A 516 -3.50 -2.39 4.29
N ALA A 517 -4.16 -1.23 4.32
CA ALA A 517 -5.56 -1.10 4.72
C ALA A 517 -6.11 0.30 4.38
N ARG A 518 -7.43 0.48 4.54
CA ARG A 518 -8.04 1.81 4.69
C ARG A 518 -7.66 2.37 6.08
N PRO A 519 -7.27 3.65 6.22
CA PRO A 519 -6.84 4.20 7.50
C PRO A 519 -7.92 4.10 8.57
N ASP A 520 -9.17 4.36 8.20
CA ASP A 520 -10.34 4.29 9.07
C ASP A 520 -10.99 2.88 9.09
N ALA A 521 -10.35 1.86 8.52
CA ALA A 521 -10.90 0.49 8.53
C ALA A 521 -11.15 0.01 9.96
N VAL A 522 -12.34 -0.55 10.22
CA VAL A 522 -12.73 -1.06 11.55
C VAL A 522 -13.09 -2.52 11.49
N LEU A 523 -12.76 -3.25 12.56
CA LEU A 523 -13.23 -4.62 12.77
C LEU A 523 -14.66 -4.60 13.28
N GLU A 524 -15.59 -5.09 12.47
CA GLU A 524 -16.98 -5.28 12.87
C GLU A 524 -17.09 -6.34 13.96
N LYS A 525 -17.88 -6.05 14.99
CA LYS A 525 -18.28 -7.06 15.98
C LYS A 525 -19.32 -7.95 15.34
N VAL A 526 -18.99 -9.24 15.14
CA VAL A 526 -19.87 -10.25 14.52
C VAL A 526 -20.37 -11.26 15.54
#